data_AF-A0A5E4NTW2-F1
#
_entry.id   AF-A0A5E4NTW2-F1
#
_cell.length_a   1.000
_cell.length_b   1.000
_cell.length_c   1.000
_cell.angle_alpha   90.00
_cell.angle_beta   90.00
_cell.angle_gamma   90.00
#
_symmetry.space_group_name_H-M   'P 1'
#
loop_
_entity.id
_entity.type
_entity.pdbx_description
1 polymer ?
#
loop_
_entity_poly.entity_id
_entity_poly.type
_entity_poly.pdbx_seq_one_letter_code
_entity_poly.pdbx_strand_id
1 'polypeptide(L)'
;MDQAAGALIADDTLPRPAPRRRTCILVLGMHRSGTSALSGLLANLGAQRPKRELPPQPDNKLGFFEPSEVVAIHDRFLSALGSNWNDWRGLPDDWRRRQPFEDALADLETAVRHDFEGTGPFVVKDPRICRFPALWIELAERIDADLVAIHVFRTPAEVASSLRVRNGFDEAYTHLLWLRHVLEAEYATRKVARAFVSYESLLTDGVAEVERALDCLESGIQADAAARFAAETFIDPALNRQAAGANAETLGRWAQSAFTMLRRLRLNPSDRTALKALDRVRSQFDCGCEAFGPVLATAGAKAAGLEQEVCRLRTVASERDVLFGSLRAVSWVADRLPALEAELEAARSRALEMSADASRAADLDRELAAERGRHADAATIAARVPDLENRLGEMRLQAESLEADVRARTDALVSVVAERDRLLGELGALLETRTSELVAIRQDVEALSAIAQRAPSLESELAAVRAELDDEKRRHAETRRLADCLPHAEAEQMRLSAKLAAAESQSKDLARQLSSRKILIRRLVFANA
;
A
#
# COMPACT_ATOMS: atom_id res chain seq x y z
N MET A 1 35.87 -98.39 -69.28
CA MET A 1 36.45 -98.96 -68.06
C MET A 1 37.96 -98.81 -68.17
N ASP A 2 38.50 -97.78 -67.55
CA ASP A 2 39.74 -97.83 -66.74
C ASP A 2 40.12 -96.39 -66.36
N GLN A 3 39.94 -96.06 -65.08
CA GLN A 3 40.48 -94.86 -64.46
C GLN A 3 41.50 -95.30 -63.42
N ALA A 4 42.76 -94.92 -63.65
CA ALA A 4 43.81 -94.93 -62.64
C ALA A 4 44.64 -93.65 -62.81
N ALA A 5 44.73 -92.87 -61.73
CA ALA A 5 45.72 -91.82 -61.37
C ALA A 5 45.00 -90.73 -60.57
N GLY A 6 45.43 -90.25 -59.41
CA GLY A 6 46.57 -90.55 -58.57
C GLY A 6 46.37 -89.69 -57.31
N ALA A 7 46.54 -90.27 -56.12
CA ALA A 7 46.41 -89.55 -54.87
C ALA A 7 47.66 -88.69 -54.62
N LEU A 8 47.49 -87.37 -54.59
CA LEU A 8 48.49 -86.43 -54.09
C LEU A 8 48.50 -86.51 -52.56
N ILE A 9 49.52 -87.14 -52.01
CA ILE A 9 49.88 -87.06 -50.59
C ILE A 9 50.46 -85.66 -50.38
N ALA A 10 49.77 -84.83 -49.61
CA ALA A 10 50.30 -83.56 -49.13
C ALA A 10 51.40 -83.85 -48.11
N ASP A 11 52.62 -83.42 -48.44
CA ASP A 11 53.79 -83.47 -47.59
C ASP A 11 53.66 -82.40 -46.49
N ASP A 12 53.23 -82.82 -45.29
CA ASP A 12 53.00 -81.97 -44.10
C ASP A 12 54.25 -81.85 -43.21
N THR A 13 55.45 -81.90 -43.81
CA THR A 13 56.72 -81.96 -43.06
C THR A 13 57.55 -80.67 -43.05
N LEU A 14 56.98 -79.52 -43.42
CA LEU A 14 57.63 -78.24 -43.15
C LEU A 14 57.38 -77.83 -41.69
N PRO A 15 58.43 -77.59 -40.87
CA PRO A 15 58.25 -77.11 -39.51
C PRO A 15 57.51 -75.78 -39.55
N ARG A 16 56.29 -75.77 -39.00
CA ARG A 16 55.50 -74.55 -38.82
C ARG A 16 56.35 -73.59 -37.97
N PRO A 17 56.66 -72.36 -38.43
CA PRO A 17 57.43 -71.42 -37.64
C PRO A 17 56.76 -71.26 -36.29
N ALA A 18 57.54 -71.33 -35.20
CA ALA A 18 57.03 -71.11 -33.86
C ALA A 18 56.25 -69.78 -33.82
N PRO A 19 55.09 -69.72 -33.15
CA PRO A 19 54.32 -68.49 -33.06
C PRO A 19 55.23 -67.40 -32.47
N ARG A 20 55.42 -66.29 -33.21
CA ARG A 20 56.18 -65.15 -32.71
C ARG A 20 55.47 -64.57 -31.50
N ARG A 21 56.22 -64.31 -30.42
CA ARG A 21 55.73 -63.59 -29.24
C ARG A 21 55.20 -62.22 -29.69
N ARG A 22 54.19 -61.70 -28.98
CA ARG A 22 53.64 -60.38 -29.30
C ARG A 22 54.65 -59.31 -28.90
N THR A 23 54.80 -58.27 -29.70
CA THR A 23 55.68 -57.15 -29.35
C THR A 23 54.95 -56.13 -28.48
N CYS A 24 55.49 -55.83 -27.30
CA CYS A 24 55.06 -54.73 -26.44
C CYS A 24 56.00 -53.53 -26.64
N ILE A 25 55.47 -52.42 -27.16
CA ILE A 25 56.24 -51.19 -27.38
C ILE A 25 55.99 -50.22 -26.22
N LEU A 26 57.01 -49.99 -25.39
CA LEU A 26 56.96 -48.93 -24.39
C LEU A 26 57.39 -47.60 -24.98
N VAL A 27 56.50 -46.61 -24.91
CA VAL A 27 56.87 -45.22 -25.18
C VAL A 27 57.32 -44.54 -23.89
N LEU A 28 58.63 -44.27 -23.82
CA LEU A 28 59.28 -43.68 -22.64
C LEU A 28 59.67 -42.24 -22.94
N GLY A 29 59.35 -41.33 -22.03
CA GLY A 29 59.77 -39.93 -22.13
C GLY A 29 59.08 -39.10 -21.06
N MET A 30 59.77 -38.06 -20.60
CA MET A 30 59.18 -37.11 -19.66
C MET A 30 57.89 -36.50 -20.25
N HIS A 31 56.91 -36.18 -19.40
CA HIS A 31 55.72 -35.42 -19.80
C HIS A 31 56.13 -34.22 -20.68
N ARG A 32 55.31 -33.91 -21.69
CA ARG A 32 55.54 -32.81 -22.65
C ARG A 32 56.74 -33.00 -23.59
N SER A 33 57.32 -34.20 -23.67
CA SER A 33 58.37 -34.54 -24.64
C SER A 33 57.83 -35.10 -25.97
N GLY A 34 56.51 -35.13 -26.17
CA GLY A 34 55.89 -35.68 -27.39
C GLY A 34 55.52 -37.16 -27.33
N THR A 35 55.37 -37.73 -26.13
CA THR A 35 54.96 -39.14 -25.94
C THR A 35 53.61 -39.46 -26.59
N SER A 36 52.63 -38.56 -26.52
CA SER A 36 51.33 -38.73 -27.20
C SER A 36 51.47 -38.72 -28.73
N ALA A 37 52.31 -37.83 -29.28
CA ALA A 37 52.54 -37.77 -30.73
C ALA A 37 53.18 -39.06 -31.25
N LEU A 38 54.21 -39.56 -30.55
CA LEU A 38 54.84 -40.83 -30.90
C LEU A 38 53.88 -42.02 -30.79
N SER A 39 53.08 -42.08 -29.72
CA SER A 39 52.11 -43.17 -29.51
C SER A 39 51.03 -43.19 -30.58
N GLY A 40 50.51 -42.02 -30.95
CA GLY A 40 49.53 -41.88 -32.03
C GLY A 40 50.07 -42.33 -33.39
N LEU A 41 51.32 -41.97 -33.70
CA LEU A 41 52.00 -42.43 -34.93
C LEU A 41 52.22 -43.94 -34.94
N LEU A 42 52.76 -44.52 -33.86
CA LEU A 42 52.96 -45.97 -33.75
C LEU A 42 51.65 -46.73 -33.98
N ALA A 43 50.55 -46.20 -33.45
CA ALA A 43 49.25 -46.79 -33.65
C ALA A 43 48.72 -46.63 -35.09
N ASN A 44 48.94 -45.47 -35.71
CA ASN A 44 48.61 -45.28 -37.13
C ASN A 44 49.43 -46.21 -38.02
N LEU A 45 50.64 -46.59 -37.61
CA LEU A 45 51.52 -47.54 -38.30
C LEU A 45 51.27 -49.01 -37.94
N GLY A 46 50.16 -49.31 -37.24
CA GLY A 46 49.68 -50.69 -37.03
C GLY A 46 49.86 -51.25 -35.61
N ALA A 47 50.38 -50.48 -34.66
CA ALA A 47 50.36 -50.90 -33.25
C ALA A 47 48.95 -50.76 -32.65
N GLN A 48 48.53 -51.76 -31.89
CA GLN A 48 47.25 -51.72 -31.20
C GLN A 48 47.23 -50.64 -30.09
N ARG A 49 46.14 -49.85 -30.08
CA ARG A 49 45.81 -48.90 -28.99
C ARG A 49 45.04 -49.59 -27.86
N PRO A 50 45.13 -49.10 -26.62
CA PRO A 50 44.32 -49.65 -25.54
C PRO A 50 42.83 -49.39 -25.80
N LYS A 51 41.96 -50.36 -25.45
CA LYS A 51 40.51 -50.20 -25.55
C LYS A 51 39.97 -49.02 -24.72
N ARG A 52 40.61 -48.69 -23.60
CA ARG A 52 40.16 -47.70 -22.61
C ARG A 52 41.20 -46.60 -22.40
N GLU A 53 41.21 -45.62 -23.31
CA GLU A 53 42.10 -44.45 -23.23
C GLU A 53 41.61 -43.40 -22.22
N LEU A 54 42.55 -42.66 -21.62
CA LEU A 54 42.22 -41.43 -20.90
C LEU A 54 41.56 -40.41 -21.83
N PRO A 55 40.49 -39.73 -21.37
CA PRO A 55 39.78 -38.75 -22.19
C PRO A 55 40.69 -37.55 -22.54
N PRO A 56 40.51 -36.92 -23.71
CA PRO A 56 41.21 -35.68 -24.05
C PRO A 56 40.98 -34.57 -23.00
N GLN A 57 41.99 -33.74 -22.77
CA GLN A 57 41.92 -32.55 -21.91
C GLN A 57 42.21 -31.27 -22.72
N PRO A 58 41.86 -30.07 -22.23
CA PRO A 58 42.08 -28.81 -22.95
C PRO A 58 43.53 -28.58 -23.40
N ASP A 59 44.52 -29.09 -22.65
CA ASP A 59 45.95 -28.98 -22.93
C ASP A 59 46.52 -30.08 -23.86
N ASN A 60 45.67 -31.04 -24.27
CA ASN A 60 45.99 -32.09 -25.24
C ASN A 60 44.72 -32.56 -26.00
N LYS A 61 44.33 -31.79 -27.01
CA LYS A 61 43.10 -32.00 -27.80
C LYS A 61 43.05 -33.31 -28.60
N LEU A 62 44.20 -33.93 -28.87
CA LEU A 62 44.30 -35.18 -29.64
C LEU A 62 44.11 -36.44 -28.77
N GLY A 63 43.92 -36.29 -27.44
CA GLY A 63 43.85 -37.40 -26.50
C GLY A 63 45.22 -37.82 -25.97
N PHE A 64 45.22 -38.52 -24.84
CA PHE A 64 46.47 -38.93 -24.19
C PHE A 64 47.01 -40.25 -24.71
N PHE A 65 46.20 -41.15 -25.30
CA PHE A 65 46.65 -42.50 -25.70
C PHE A 65 47.19 -43.34 -24.51
N GLU A 66 46.88 -42.94 -23.27
CA GLU A 66 47.29 -43.64 -22.05
C GLU A 66 46.17 -44.60 -21.64
N PRO A 67 46.44 -45.89 -21.35
CA PRO A 67 45.43 -46.80 -20.84
C PRO A 67 45.01 -46.36 -19.43
N SER A 68 43.75 -45.98 -19.28
CA SER A 68 43.22 -45.37 -18.05
C SER A 68 43.41 -46.23 -16.80
N GLU A 69 43.21 -47.54 -16.91
CA GLU A 69 43.42 -48.48 -15.80
C GLU A 69 44.90 -48.64 -15.46
N VAL A 70 45.77 -48.69 -16.46
CA VAL A 70 47.23 -48.72 -16.27
C VAL A 70 47.72 -47.47 -15.53
N VAL A 71 47.24 -46.28 -15.90
CA VAL A 71 47.58 -45.03 -15.19
C VAL A 71 47.13 -45.08 -13.74
N ALA A 72 45.91 -45.57 -13.46
CA ALA A 72 45.41 -45.72 -12.10
C ALA A 72 46.26 -46.69 -11.27
N ILE A 73 46.72 -47.80 -11.87
CA ILE A 73 47.63 -48.75 -11.21
C ILE A 73 48.97 -48.09 -10.91
N HIS A 74 49.55 -47.35 -11.85
CA HIS A 74 50.81 -46.64 -11.65
C HIS A 74 50.73 -45.57 -10.55
N ASP A 75 49.63 -44.81 -10.47
CA ASP A 75 49.44 -43.81 -9.41
C ASP A 75 49.32 -44.50 -8.03
N ARG A 76 48.58 -45.61 -7.93
CA ARG A 76 48.52 -46.41 -6.68
C ARG A 76 49.89 -46.97 -6.31
N PHE A 77 50.61 -47.52 -7.28
CA PHE A 77 51.93 -48.12 -7.08
C PHE A 77 52.95 -47.08 -6.56
N LEU A 78 53.04 -45.91 -7.21
CA LEU A 78 53.90 -44.82 -6.75
C LEU A 78 53.49 -44.33 -5.36
N SER A 79 52.19 -44.17 -5.11
CA SER A 79 51.67 -43.72 -3.81
C SER A 79 52.01 -44.70 -2.68
N ALA A 80 51.90 -46.02 -2.93
CA ALA A 80 52.28 -47.06 -1.98
C ALA A 80 53.79 -47.04 -1.65
N LEU A 81 54.62 -46.51 -2.56
CA LEU A 81 56.05 -46.28 -2.35
C LEU A 81 56.37 -44.90 -1.75
N GLY A 82 55.36 -44.10 -1.39
CA GLY A 82 55.54 -42.75 -0.85
C GLY A 82 56.02 -41.73 -1.90
N SER A 83 55.75 -41.99 -3.18
CA SER A 83 56.15 -41.17 -4.31
C SER A 83 54.96 -40.80 -5.19
N ASN A 84 55.21 -40.05 -6.26
CA ASN A 84 54.25 -39.65 -7.28
C ASN A 84 54.96 -39.27 -8.58
N TRP A 85 54.21 -38.96 -9.63
CA TRP A 85 54.78 -38.66 -10.95
C TRP A 85 55.68 -37.41 -10.97
N ASN A 86 55.43 -36.44 -10.08
CA ASN A 86 56.22 -35.22 -9.94
C ASN A 86 57.20 -35.28 -8.76
N ASP A 87 57.57 -36.47 -8.31
CA ASP A 87 58.69 -36.65 -7.41
C ASP A 87 59.96 -36.79 -8.25
N TRP A 88 60.96 -35.96 -7.98
CA TRP A 88 62.26 -36.05 -8.65
C TRP A 88 63.25 -36.94 -7.86
N ARG A 89 62.88 -37.40 -6.66
CA ARG A 89 63.70 -38.30 -5.84
C ARG A 89 63.60 -39.75 -6.35
N GLY A 90 64.61 -40.56 -6.05
CA GLY A 90 64.61 -41.99 -6.35
C GLY A 90 63.53 -42.74 -5.58
N LEU A 91 63.05 -43.86 -6.14
CA LEU A 91 62.22 -44.81 -5.39
C LEU A 91 63.09 -45.54 -4.34
N PRO A 92 62.51 -46.07 -3.25
CA PRO A 92 63.27 -46.79 -2.22
C PRO A 92 64.05 -47.99 -2.80
N ASP A 93 65.33 -48.19 -2.49
CA ASP A 93 66.20 -49.20 -3.14
C ASP A 93 65.65 -50.64 -3.17
N ASP A 94 64.80 -51.00 -2.22
CA ASP A 94 64.16 -52.30 -2.10
C ASP A 94 62.76 -52.39 -2.72
N TRP A 95 62.30 -51.35 -3.45
CA TRP A 95 60.92 -51.22 -3.96
C TRP A 95 60.43 -52.46 -4.74
N ARG A 96 61.32 -53.12 -5.51
CA ARG A 96 61.00 -54.33 -6.28
C ARG A 96 60.72 -55.56 -5.42
N ARG A 97 61.16 -55.57 -4.16
CA ARG A 97 60.96 -56.67 -3.21
C ARG A 97 59.77 -56.45 -2.27
N ARG A 98 59.08 -55.31 -2.41
CA ARG A 98 57.94 -54.96 -1.55
C ARG A 98 56.64 -55.46 -2.18
N GLN A 99 55.65 -55.76 -1.34
CA GLN A 99 54.33 -56.23 -1.77
C GLN A 99 53.67 -55.36 -2.87
N PRO A 100 53.74 -54.01 -2.83
CA PRO A 100 53.12 -53.18 -3.87
C PRO A 100 53.61 -53.47 -5.30
N PHE A 101 54.82 -54.02 -5.45
CA PHE A 101 55.36 -54.41 -6.76
C PHE A 101 54.62 -55.62 -7.34
N GLU A 102 54.44 -56.67 -6.54
CA GLU A 102 53.70 -57.87 -6.94
C GLU A 102 52.22 -57.57 -7.18
N ASP A 103 51.61 -56.74 -6.33
CA ASP A 103 50.23 -56.29 -6.50
C ASP A 103 50.07 -55.54 -7.84
N ALA A 104 50.98 -54.61 -8.14
CA ALA A 104 50.96 -53.86 -9.39
C ALA A 104 51.19 -54.76 -10.61
N LEU A 105 52.06 -55.78 -10.52
CA LEU A 105 52.26 -56.74 -11.62
C LEU A 105 50.98 -57.54 -11.92
N ALA A 106 50.28 -58.02 -10.90
CA ALA A 106 49.04 -58.79 -11.06
C ALA A 106 47.90 -57.93 -11.64
N ASP A 107 47.75 -56.70 -11.14
CA ASP A 107 46.78 -55.74 -11.65
C ASP A 107 47.08 -55.36 -13.11
N LEU A 108 48.36 -55.09 -13.43
CA LEU A 108 48.78 -54.74 -14.79
C LEU A 108 48.60 -55.89 -15.77
N GLU A 109 48.89 -57.13 -15.37
CA GLU A 109 48.65 -58.31 -16.21
C GLU A 109 47.19 -58.39 -16.63
N THR A 110 46.28 -58.21 -15.67
CA THR A 110 44.83 -58.21 -15.92
C THR A 110 44.44 -57.06 -16.85
N ALA A 111 44.90 -55.85 -16.56
CA ALA A 111 44.58 -54.65 -17.33
C ALA A 111 45.11 -54.72 -18.78
N VAL A 112 46.36 -55.17 -18.97
CA VAL A 112 46.99 -55.27 -20.30
C VAL A 112 46.33 -56.36 -21.15
N ARG A 113 46.03 -57.53 -20.57
CA ARG A 113 45.33 -58.60 -21.30
C ARG A 113 43.95 -58.16 -21.78
N HIS A 114 43.25 -57.35 -20.99
CA HIS A 114 41.96 -56.78 -21.35
C HIS A 114 42.05 -55.67 -22.41
N ASP A 115 42.98 -54.73 -22.23
CA ASP A 115 43.07 -53.55 -23.11
C ASP A 115 43.72 -53.84 -24.47
N PHE A 116 44.51 -54.91 -24.57
CA PHE A 116 45.28 -55.25 -25.77
C PHE A 116 45.01 -56.69 -26.26
N GLU A 117 43.76 -56.97 -26.64
CA GLU A 117 43.37 -58.26 -27.24
C GLU A 117 43.94 -58.48 -28.64
N GLY A 118 44.27 -59.72 -29.01
CA GLY A 118 44.68 -60.09 -30.38
C GLY A 118 46.06 -60.74 -30.44
N THR A 119 46.72 -60.66 -31.59
CA THR A 119 48.07 -61.23 -31.83
C THR A 119 49.09 -60.22 -32.36
N GLY A 120 48.65 -59.01 -32.74
CA GLY A 120 49.52 -57.94 -33.26
C GLY A 120 50.34 -57.24 -32.17
N PRO A 121 51.32 -56.41 -32.58
CA PRO A 121 52.07 -55.54 -31.67
C PRO A 121 51.16 -54.51 -31.00
N PHE A 122 51.48 -54.10 -29.78
CA PHE A 122 50.72 -53.09 -29.06
C PHE A 122 51.63 -52.04 -28.43
N VAL A 123 51.11 -50.82 -28.28
CA VAL A 123 51.85 -49.70 -27.72
C VAL A 123 51.28 -49.33 -26.35
N VAL A 124 52.17 -49.21 -25.37
CA VAL A 124 51.83 -48.69 -24.05
C VAL A 124 52.57 -47.40 -23.80
N LYS A 125 51.82 -46.40 -23.36
CA LYS A 125 52.39 -45.12 -22.95
C LYS A 125 51.80 -44.68 -21.62
N ASP A 126 52.69 -44.38 -20.69
CA ASP A 126 52.48 -43.51 -19.54
C ASP A 126 53.87 -42.95 -19.17
N PRO A 127 54.08 -41.62 -19.16
CA PRO A 127 55.39 -41.05 -18.82
C PRO A 127 55.95 -41.53 -17.47
N ARG A 128 55.09 -41.96 -16.52
CA ARG A 128 55.50 -42.53 -15.23
C ARG A 128 56.29 -43.82 -15.37
N ILE A 129 56.12 -44.58 -16.45
CA ILE A 129 56.86 -45.83 -16.69
C ILE A 129 58.37 -45.59 -16.67
N CYS A 130 58.81 -44.39 -17.06
CA CYS A 130 60.21 -43.96 -16.95
C CYS A 130 60.80 -44.15 -15.54
N ARG A 131 59.98 -44.06 -14.50
CA ARG A 131 60.38 -44.20 -13.09
C ARG A 131 60.60 -45.65 -12.67
N PHE A 132 59.92 -46.59 -13.32
CA PHE A 132 59.91 -48.01 -12.96
C PHE A 132 59.88 -48.95 -14.18
N PRO A 133 60.77 -48.82 -15.19
CA PRO A 133 60.72 -49.68 -16.37
C PRO A 133 60.84 -51.18 -16.05
N ALA A 134 61.48 -51.51 -14.93
CA ALA A 134 61.62 -52.89 -14.46
C ALA A 134 60.28 -53.59 -14.19
N LEU A 135 59.25 -52.86 -13.74
CA LEU A 135 57.90 -53.42 -13.58
C LEU A 135 57.36 -53.92 -14.92
N TRP A 136 57.60 -53.18 -16.00
CA TRP A 136 57.17 -53.55 -17.34
C TRP A 136 58.05 -54.63 -17.99
N ILE A 137 59.34 -54.68 -17.66
CA ILE A 137 60.24 -55.77 -18.07
C ILE A 137 59.73 -57.10 -17.50
N GLU A 138 59.42 -57.15 -16.21
CA GLU A 138 58.89 -58.38 -15.59
C GLU A 138 57.46 -58.70 -16.03
N LEU A 139 56.62 -57.68 -16.24
CA LEU A 139 55.29 -57.89 -16.80
C LEU A 139 55.35 -58.52 -18.21
N ALA A 140 56.25 -58.05 -19.07
CA ALA A 140 56.40 -58.57 -20.43
C ALA A 140 56.72 -60.07 -20.43
N GLU A 141 57.56 -60.53 -19.49
CA GLU A 141 57.83 -61.96 -19.29
C GLU A 141 56.57 -62.73 -18.86
N ARG A 142 55.75 -62.19 -17.95
CA ARG A 142 54.48 -62.83 -17.49
C ARG A 142 53.44 -62.95 -18.61
N ILE A 143 53.37 -61.97 -19.50
CA ILE A 143 52.41 -61.96 -20.60
C ILE A 143 52.95 -62.59 -21.90
N ASP A 144 54.14 -63.19 -21.87
CA ASP A 144 54.83 -63.81 -23.01
C ASP A 144 54.98 -62.85 -24.21
N ALA A 145 55.39 -61.61 -23.92
CA ALA A 145 55.61 -60.56 -24.92
C ALA A 145 57.08 -60.17 -25.04
N ASP A 146 57.53 -59.90 -26.27
CA ASP A 146 58.83 -59.29 -26.53
C ASP A 146 58.75 -57.79 -26.27
N LEU A 147 59.46 -57.32 -25.24
CA LEU A 147 59.47 -55.91 -24.86
C LEU A 147 60.49 -55.12 -25.68
N VAL A 148 60.05 -54.01 -26.26
CA VAL A 148 60.92 -53.00 -26.88
C VAL A 148 60.61 -51.61 -26.32
N ALA A 149 61.60 -50.73 -26.28
CA ALA A 149 61.46 -49.38 -25.72
C ALA A 149 61.80 -48.30 -26.75
N ILE A 150 60.90 -47.34 -26.96
CA ILE A 150 61.16 -46.14 -27.75
C ILE A 150 61.19 -44.93 -26.82
N HIS A 151 62.37 -44.34 -26.69
CA HIS A 151 62.60 -43.14 -25.88
C HIS A 151 62.35 -41.89 -26.71
N VAL A 152 61.32 -41.12 -26.40
CA VAL A 152 61.13 -39.80 -26.97
C VAL A 152 61.69 -38.72 -26.05
N PHE A 153 62.50 -37.83 -26.60
CA PHE A 153 63.12 -36.76 -25.84
C PHE A 153 62.99 -35.40 -26.52
N ARG A 154 62.88 -34.37 -25.68
CA ARG A 154 62.77 -32.96 -26.07
C ARG A 154 63.79 -32.15 -25.27
N THR A 155 64.14 -30.96 -25.78
CA THR A 155 65.05 -30.06 -25.07
C THR A 155 64.46 -29.77 -23.66
N PRO A 156 65.28 -29.86 -22.59
CA PRO A 156 64.80 -29.63 -21.23
C PRO A 156 64.12 -28.27 -21.05
N ALA A 157 64.64 -27.26 -21.75
CA ALA A 157 64.16 -25.89 -21.69
C ALA A 157 62.75 -25.72 -22.32
N GLU A 158 62.44 -26.42 -23.40
CA GLU A 158 61.08 -26.44 -23.96
C GLU A 158 60.10 -27.21 -23.07
N VAL A 159 60.56 -28.29 -22.42
CA VAL A 159 59.76 -29.03 -21.44
C VAL A 159 59.43 -28.13 -20.25
N ALA A 160 60.41 -27.37 -19.73
CA ALA A 160 60.22 -26.37 -18.69
C ALA A 160 59.21 -25.28 -19.08
N SER A 161 59.32 -24.73 -20.30
CA SER A 161 58.34 -23.74 -20.78
C SER A 161 56.93 -24.32 -20.83
N SER A 162 56.78 -25.56 -21.29
CA SER A 162 55.48 -26.23 -21.37
C SER A 162 54.89 -26.55 -19.99
N LEU A 163 55.70 -27.05 -19.04
CA LEU A 163 55.24 -27.37 -17.68
C LEU A 163 54.99 -26.13 -16.83
N ARG A 164 55.68 -25.02 -17.08
CA ARG A 164 55.35 -23.72 -16.47
C ARG A 164 53.95 -23.28 -16.83
N VAL A 165 53.54 -23.38 -18.10
CA VAL A 165 52.18 -23.02 -18.53
C VAL A 165 51.13 -23.98 -17.96
N ARG A 166 51.42 -25.30 -17.93
CA ARG A 166 50.46 -26.31 -17.50
C ARG A 166 50.30 -26.41 -15.98
N ASN A 167 51.42 -26.38 -15.25
CA ASN A 167 51.49 -26.73 -13.83
C ASN A 167 52.02 -25.59 -12.95
N GLY A 168 52.51 -24.48 -13.54
CA GLY A 168 53.16 -23.41 -12.79
C GLY A 168 54.55 -23.79 -12.27
N PHE A 169 55.13 -24.90 -12.75
CA PHE A 169 56.44 -25.38 -12.30
C PHE A 169 57.56 -24.43 -12.74
N ASP A 170 58.51 -24.21 -11.83
CA ASP A 170 59.73 -23.50 -12.16
C ASP A 170 60.67 -24.36 -13.03
N GLU A 171 61.63 -23.69 -13.66
CA GLU A 171 62.56 -24.33 -14.59
C GLU A 171 63.51 -25.31 -13.88
N ALA A 172 64.01 -24.99 -12.70
CA ALA A 172 64.93 -25.83 -11.97
C ALA A 172 64.26 -27.14 -11.52
N TYR A 173 63.06 -27.05 -10.95
CA TYR A 173 62.23 -28.19 -10.59
C TYR A 173 61.88 -29.04 -11.82
N THR A 174 61.55 -28.41 -12.95
CA THR A 174 61.33 -29.14 -14.19
C THR A 174 62.58 -29.88 -14.67
N HIS A 175 63.76 -29.27 -14.58
CA HIS A 175 65.02 -29.95 -14.89
C HIS A 175 65.28 -31.16 -13.98
N LEU A 176 64.97 -31.08 -12.68
CA LEU A 176 65.05 -32.22 -11.77
C LEU A 176 64.13 -33.37 -12.23
N LEU A 177 62.86 -33.04 -12.56
CA LEU A 177 61.90 -34.04 -13.05
C LEU A 177 62.35 -34.66 -14.37
N TRP A 178 62.77 -33.83 -15.32
CA TRP A 178 63.23 -34.28 -16.63
C TRP A 178 64.43 -35.22 -16.49
N LEU A 179 65.43 -34.84 -15.69
CA LEU A 179 66.62 -35.67 -15.42
C LEU A 179 66.21 -37.01 -14.81
N ARG A 180 65.35 -36.98 -13.77
CA ARG A 180 64.90 -38.20 -13.09
C ARG A 180 64.25 -39.19 -14.06
N HIS A 181 63.28 -38.74 -14.85
CA HIS A 181 62.56 -39.61 -15.79
C HIS A 181 63.49 -40.15 -16.88
N VAL A 182 64.30 -39.28 -17.49
CA VAL A 182 65.19 -39.65 -18.60
C VAL A 182 66.26 -40.64 -18.14
N LEU A 183 66.92 -40.36 -17.02
CA LEU A 183 68.07 -41.16 -16.57
C LEU A 183 67.65 -42.54 -16.05
N GLU A 184 66.52 -42.64 -15.34
CA GLU A 184 66.00 -43.93 -14.89
C GLU A 184 65.52 -44.79 -16.05
N ALA A 185 64.77 -44.20 -17.00
CA ALA A 185 64.32 -44.87 -18.20
C ALA A 185 65.51 -45.38 -19.02
N GLU A 186 66.50 -44.51 -19.27
CA GLU A 186 67.68 -44.87 -20.04
C GLU A 186 68.45 -46.01 -19.37
N TYR A 187 68.79 -45.86 -18.09
CA TYR A 187 69.61 -46.83 -17.38
C TYR A 187 68.94 -48.20 -17.28
N ALA A 188 67.66 -48.25 -16.91
CA ALA A 188 66.94 -49.51 -16.69
C ALA A 188 66.65 -50.29 -17.98
N THR A 189 66.62 -49.62 -19.14
CA THR A 189 66.30 -50.26 -20.43
C THR A 189 67.53 -50.68 -21.24
N ARG A 190 68.76 -50.51 -20.74
CA ARG A 190 69.99 -50.86 -21.50
C ARG A 190 70.09 -52.32 -21.97
N LYS A 191 69.35 -53.23 -21.33
CA LYS A 191 69.28 -54.66 -21.69
C LYS A 191 68.07 -55.01 -22.55
N VAL A 192 67.23 -54.03 -22.88
CA VAL A 192 66.05 -54.16 -23.72
C VAL A 192 66.39 -53.58 -25.10
N ALA A 193 65.83 -54.16 -26.17
CA ALA A 193 65.93 -53.56 -27.50
C ALA A 193 65.29 -52.15 -27.45
N ARG A 194 66.07 -51.13 -27.81
CA ARG A 194 65.68 -49.75 -27.61
C ARG A 194 66.09 -48.81 -28.74
N ALA A 195 65.24 -47.84 -29.02
CA ALA A 195 65.50 -46.75 -29.95
C ALA A 195 65.24 -45.39 -29.27
N PHE A 196 65.84 -44.33 -29.82
CA PHE A 196 65.64 -42.96 -29.33
C PHE A 196 65.15 -42.08 -30.47
N VAL A 197 64.16 -41.24 -30.17
CA VAL A 197 63.48 -40.32 -31.08
C VAL A 197 63.52 -38.92 -30.49
N SER A 198 63.97 -37.94 -31.26
CA SER A 198 63.85 -36.54 -30.82
C SER A 198 62.48 -36.01 -31.21
N TYR A 199 61.89 -35.20 -30.33
CA TYR A 199 60.63 -34.49 -30.63
C TYR A 199 60.76 -33.59 -31.87
N GLU A 200 61.93 -32.98 -32.07
CA GLU A 200 62.24 -32.17 -33.26
C GLU A 200 62.11 -32.99 -34.55
N SER A 201 62.73 -34.18 -34.60
CA SER A 201 62.63 -35.05 -35.78
C SER A 201 61.22 -35.58 -35.98
N LEU A 202 60.49 -35.83 -34.88
CA LEU A 202 59.08 -36.22 -34.93
C LEU A 202 58.20 -35.16 -35.61
N LEU A 203 58.48 -33.87 -35.37
CA LEU A 203 57.75 -32.77 -35.99
C LEU A 203 58.17 -32.48 -37.44
N THR A 204 59.40 -32.80 -37.82
CA THR A 204 59.89 -32.57 -39.20
C THR A 204 59.41 -33.65 -40.16
N ASP A 205 59.60 -34.92 -39.80
CA ASP A 205 59.15 -36.08 -40.59
C ASP A 205 58.91 -37.27 -39.65
N GLY A 206 57.75 -37.25 -38.99
CA GLY A 206 57.45 -38.22 -37.94
C GLY A 206 57.31 -39.65 -38.43
N VAL A 207 56.86 -39.87 -39.66
CA VAL A 207 56.77 -41.21 -40.25
C VAL A 207 58.16 -41.78 -40.46
N ALA A 208 59.04 -41.06 -41.17
CA ALA A 208 60.39 -41.55 -41.43
C ALA A 208 61.18 -41.77 -40.13
N GLU A 209 60.97 -40.90 -39.13
CA GLU A 209 61.63 -41.04 -37.82
C GLU A 209 61.13 -42.27 -37.03
N VAL A 210 59.83 -42.59 -37.10
CA VAL A 210 59.28 -43.79 -36.46
C VAL A 210 59.69 -45.06 -37.22
N GLU A 211 59.65 -45.06 -38.56
CA GLU A 211 60.14 -46.18 -39.39
C GLU A 211 61.60 -46.51 -39.04
N ARG A 212 62.47 -45.49 -38.99
CA ARG A 212 63.88 -45.64 -38.55
C ARG A 212 64.00 -46.24 -37.15
N ALA A 213 63.15 -45.83 -36.22
CA ALA A 213 63.17 -46.36 -34.85
C ALA A 213 62.71 -47.82 -34.81
N LEU A 214 61.69 -48.19 -35.58
CA LEU A 214 61.17 -49.55 -35.68
C LEU A 214 62.15 -50.51 -36.37
N ASP A 215 62.88 -50.04 -37.38
CA ASP A 215 63.97 -50.78 -38.04
C ASP A 215 65.12 -51.04 -37.07
N CYS A 216 65.51 -50.04 -36.28
CA CYS A 216 66.53 -50.18 -35.23
C CYS A 216 66.17 -51.22 -34.16
N LEU A 217 64.87 -51.51 -34.00
CA LEU A 217 64.36 -52.48 -33.04
C LEU A 217 64.14 -53.88 -33.63
N GLU A 218 64.32 -54.04 -34.95
CA GLU A 218 63.92 -55.27 -35.69
C GLU A 218 62.48 -55.70 -35.36
N SER A 219 61.60 -54.72 -35.11
CA SER A 219 60.28 -54.93 -34.49
C SER A 219 59.28 -55.72 -35.34
N GLY A 220 59.55 -55.86 -36.65
CA GLY A 220 58.68 -56.55 -37.60
C GLY A 220 57.38 -55.80 -37.94
N ILE A 221 57.22 -54.56 -37.47
CA ILE A 221 56.07 -53.71 -37.78
C ILE A 221 56.26 -53.11 -39.18
N GLN A 222 55.37 -53.45 -40.12
CA GLN A 222 55.38 -52.88 -41.45
C GLN A 222 54.12 -52.04 -41.65
N ALA A 223 54.31 -50.74 -41.89
CA ALA A 223 53.22 -49.85 -42.23
C ALA A 223 52.82 -50.05 -43.69
N ASP A 224 51.52 -50.21 -43.95
CA ASP A 224 51.00 -50.13 -45.31
C ASP A 224 50.88 -48.67 -45.78
N ALA A 225 50.60 -48.46 -47.07
CA ALA A 225 50.53 -47.13 -47.65
C ALA A 225 49.40 -46.26 -47.04
N ALA A 226 48.33 -46.87 -46.53
CA ALA A 226 47.21 -46.15 -45.91
C ALA A 226 47.55 -45.71 -44.48
N ALA A 227 48.20 -46.58 -43.71
CA ALA A 227 48.78 -46.31 -42.40
C ALA A 227 49.78 -45.14 -42.46
N ARG A 228 50.62 -45.14 -43.49
CA ARG A 228 51.59 -44.07 -43.76
C ARG A 228 50.91 -42.71 -43.99
N PHE A 229 49.89 -42.67 -44.85
CA PHE A 229 49.15 -41.44 -45.14
C PHE A 229 48.39 -40.87 -43.92
N ALA A 230 47.79 -41.75 -43.11
CA ALA A 230 47.12 -41.37 -41.87
C ALA A 230 48.11 -40.84 -40.80
N ALA A 231 49.34 -41.35 -40.79
CA ALA A 231 50.41 -40.87 -39.92
C ALA A 231 50.95 -39.49 -40.36
N GLU A 232 51.10 -39.25 -41.66
CA GLU A 232 51.55 -37.96 -42.23
C GLU A 232 50.58 -36.81 -41.91
N THR A 233 49.28 -37.09 -41.83
CA THR A 233 48.24 -36.10 -41.51
C THR A 233 48.00 -35.87 -40.01
N PHE A 234 48.61 -36.67 -39.14
CA PHE A 234 48.38 -36.64 -37.69
C PHE A 234 49.20 -35.58 -36.94
N ILE A 235 50.40 -35.25 -37.44
CA ILE A 235 51.31 -34.29 -36.77
C ILE A 235 51.07 -32.90 -37.34
N ASP A 236 50.64 -31.97 -36.50
CA ASP A 236 50.59 -30.55 -36.84
C ASP A 236 51.97 -29.89 -36.59
N PRO A 237 52.69 -29.43 -37.63
CA PRO A 237 53.97 -28.74 -37.48
C PRO A 237 53.87 -27.45 -36.63
N ALA A 238 52.67 -26.85 -36.53
CA ALA A 238 52.42 -25.66 -35.72
C ALA A 238 52.41 -25.92 -34.20
N LEU A 239 52.65 -27.17 -33.76
CA LEU A 239 52.87 -27.52 -32.35
C LEU A 239 54.28 -27.17 -31.85
N ASN A 240 55.17 -26.66 -32.71
CA ASN A 240 56.45 -26.07 -32.31
C ASN A 240 56.27 -24.64 -31.78
N ARG A 241 55.72 -24.50 -30.58
CA ARG A 241 55.59 -23.20 -29.90
C ARG A 241 56.22 -23.29 -28.53
N GLN A 242 57.46 -22.83 -28.42
CA GLN A 242 58.03 -22.08 -27.27
C GLN A 242 59.56 -22.10 -27.35
N ALA A 243 60.17 -20.95 -27.63
CA ALA A 243 61.61 -20.76 -27.48
C ALA A 243 61.95 -20.53 -25.99
N ALA A 244 63.01 -21.17 -25.50
CA ALA A 244 63.46 -21.03 -24.13
C ALA A 244 64.67 -20.10 -24.01
N GLY A 245 64.68 -19.27 -22.96
CA GLY A 245 65.85 -18.49 -22.55
C GLY A 245 66.75 -19.33 -21.66
N ALA A 246 68.06 -19.31 -21.92
CA ALA A 246 69.03 -20.11 -21.19
C ALA A 246 69.55 -19.35 -19.95
N ASN A 247 69.29 -19.86 -18.75
CA ASN A 247 70.08 -19.52 -17.56
C ASN A 247 70.84 -20.78 -17.10
N ALA A 248 72.17 -20.75 -17.25
CA ALA A 248 73.03 -21.92 -17.08
C ALA A 248 73.44 -22.16 -15.61
N GLU A 249 72.49 -22.57 -14.78
CA GLU A 249 72.77 -23.18 -13.47
C GLU A 249 73.26 -24.64 -13.62
N THR A 250 73.77 -25.25 -12.54
CA THR A 250 74.30 -26.64 -12.55
C THR A 250 73.29 -27.67 -13.07
N LEU A 251 72.01 -27.52 -12.69
CA LEU A 251 70.92 -28.38 -13.17
C LEU A 251 70.73 -28.26 -14.68
N GLY A 252 70.81 -27.03 -15.23
CA GLY A 252 70.80 -26.80 -16.66
C GLY A 252 71.96 -27.48 -17.38
N ARG A 253 73.16 -27.51 -16.77
CA ARG A 253 74.32 -28.23 -17.34
C ARG A 253 74.13 -29.74 -17.36
N TRP A 254 73.60 -30.35 -16.30
CA TRP A 254 73.28 -31.78 -16.30
C TRP A 254 72.20 -32.12 -17.32
N ALA A 255 71.11 -31.34 -17.36
CA ALA A 255 70.02 -31.55 -18.31
C ALA A 255 70.51 -31.41 -19.76
N GLN A 256 71.30 -30.38 -20.07
CA GLN A 256 71.88 -30.18 -21.39
C GLN A 256 72.89 -31.28 -21.77
N SER A 257 73.71 -31.73 -20.81
CA SER A 257 74.65 -32.81 -21.04
C SER A 257 73.92 -34.11 -21.38
N ALA A 258 72.90 -34.47 -20.58
CA ALA A 258 72.08 -35.64 -20.83
C ALA A 258 71.35 -35.54 -22.19
N PHE A 259 70.74 -34.40 -22.51
CA PHE A 259 70.10 -34.17 -23.82
C PHE A 259 71.09 -34.37 -24.98
N THR A 260 72.31 -33.85 -24.86
CA THR A 260 73.37 -34.05 -25.86
C THR A 260 73.71 -35.52 -26.03
N MET A 261 73.75 -36.30 -24.94
CA MET A 261 74.01 -37.75 -25.00
C MET A 261 72.83 -38.52 -25.61
N LEU A 262 71.58 -38.13 -25.35
CA LEU A 262 70.40 -38.73 -26.01
C LEU A 262 70.44 -38.51 -27.54
N ARG A 263 70.91 -37.36 -28.01
CA ARG A 263 71.13 -37.13 -29.46
C ARG A 263 72.16 -38.10 -30.05
N ARG A 264 73.19 -38.47 -29.29
CA ARG A 264 74.16 -39.50 -29.71
C ARG A 264 73.52 -40.89 -29.71
N LEU A 265 72.74 -41.21 -28.66
CA LEU A 265 72.02 -42.49 -28.55
C LEU A 265 70.95 -42.68 -29.64
N ARG A 266 70.37 -41.59 -30.17
CA ARG A 266 69.51 -41.63 -31.37
C ARG A 266 70.22 -42.21 -32.60
N LEU A 267 71.50 -41.90 -32.77
CA LEU A 267 72.31 -42.40 -33.89
C LEU A 267 72.87 -43.80 -33.60
N ASN A 268 73.26 -44.06 -32.36
CA ASN A 268 73.79 -45.33 -31.91
C ASN A 268 73.35 -45.61 -30.46
N PRO A 269 72.30 -46.43 -30.23
CA PRO A 269 71.81 -46.77 -28.89
C PRO A 269 72.82 -47.43 -27.96
N SER A 270 73.95 -47.88 -28.52
CA SER A 270 75.05 -48.56 -27.82
C SER A 270 76.32 -47.68 -27.71
N ASP A 271 76.25 -46.37 -27.99
CA ASP A 271 77.41 -45.46 -27.85
C ASP A 271 77.93 -45.44 -26.41
N ARG A 272 79.04 -46.16 -26.17
CA ARG A 272 79.68 -46.29 -24.86
C ARG A 272 80.10 -44.97 -24.23
N THR A 273 80.44 -43.96 -25.05
CA THR A 273 80.81 -42.64 -24.53
C THR A 273 79.58 -41.93 -23.97
N ALA A 274 78.46 -42.01 -24.69
CA ALA A 274 77.19 -41.45 -24.25
C ALA A 274 76.69 -42.14 -22.97
N LEU A 275 76.75 -43.47 -22.90
CA LEU A 275 76.33 -44.23 -21.71
C LEU A 275 77.15 -43.88 -20.47
N LYS A 276 78.48 -43.81 -20.58
CA LYS A 276 79.36 -43.42 -19.46
C LYS A 276 79.09 -41.99 -18.99
N ALA A 277 78.82 -41.07 -19.90
CA ALA A 277 78.48 -39.69 -19.56
C ALA A 277 77.14 -39.61 -18.83
N LEU A 278 76.13 -40.35 -19.28
CA LEU A 278 74.83 -40.44 -18.59
C LEU A 278 74.95 -41.09 -17.22
N ASP A 279 75.79 -42.12 -17.06
CA ASP A 279 76.07 -42.72 -15.74
C ASP A 279 76.70 -41.72 -14.77
N ARG A 280 77.60 -40.87 -15.26
CA ARG A 280 78.19 -39.80 -14.45
C ARG A 280 77.14 -38.78 -14.02
N VAL A 281 76.29 -38.33 -14.95
CA VAL A 281 75.20 -37.39 -14.64
C VAL A 281 74.23 -38.01 -13.63
N ARG A 282 73.81 -39.26 -13.85
CA ARG A 282 72.94 -40.02 -12.94
C ARG A 282 73.52 -40.13 -11.55
N SER A 283 74.78 -40.56 -11.42
CA SER A 283 75.44 -40.72 -10.12
C SER A 283 75.56 -39.39 -9.36
N GLN A 284 75.89 -38.29 -10.07
CA GLN A 284 75.96 -36.96 -9.46
C GLN A 284 74.57 -36.45 -9.05
N PHE A 285 73.56 -36.69 -9.88
CA PHE A 285 72.18 -36.33 -9.62
C PHE A 285 71.60 -37.08 -8.42
N ASP A 286 71.79 -38.40 -8.36
CA ASP A 286 71.34 -39.25 -7.24
C ASP A 286 72.02 -38.83 -5.92
N CYS A 287 73.33 -38.58 -5.92
CA CYS A 287 74.04 -38.06 -4.76
C CYS A 287 73.46 -36.71 -4.26
N GLY A 288 73.12 -35.81 -5.20
CA GLY A 288 72.41 -34.57 -4.86
C GLY A 288 71.02 -34.81 -4.27
N CYS A 289 70.28 -35.80 -4.80
CA CYS A 289 68.96 -36.17 -4.29
C CYS A 289 69.02 -36.75 -2.88
N GLU A 290 70.01 -37.57 -2.58
CA GLU A 290 70.22 -38.13 -1.23
C GLU A 290 70.58 -37.03 -0.23
N ALA A 291 71.45 -36.09 -0.62
CA ALA A 291 71.90 -35.02 0.26
C ALA A 291 70.81 -33.99 0.58
N PHE A 292 70.01 -33.58 -0.43
CA PHE A 292 69.08 -32.47 -0.29
C PHE A 292 67.60 -32.89 -0.32
N GLY A 293 67.29 -34.09 -0.81
CA GLY A 293 65.93 -34.60 -0.96
C GLY A 293 65.10 -34.58 0.33
N PRO A 294 65.61 -35.10 1.47
CA PRO A 294 64.86 -35.08 2.74
C PRO A 294 64.54 -33.66 3.23
N VAL A 295 65.48 -32.72 3.09
CA VAL A 295 65.32 -31.33 3.51
C VAL A 295 64.29 -30.62 2.62
N LEU A 296 64.40 -30.78 1.30
CA LEU A 296 63.46 -30.19 0.34
C LEU A 296 62.06 -30.81 0.47
N ALA A 297 61.96 -32.10 0.77
CA ALA A 297 60.67 -32.76 1.02
C ALA A 297 60.00 -32.22 2.28
N THR A 298 60.76 -31.99 3.35
CA THR A 298 60.25 -31.39 4.59
C THR A 298 59.79 -29.95 4.35
N ALA A 299 60.57 -29.17 3.61
CA ALA A 299 60.21 -27.82 3.21
C ALA A 299 58.93 -27.80 2.34
N GLY A 300 58.83 -28.72 1.38
CA GLY A 300 57.66 -28.89 0.52
C GLY A 300 56.41 -29.29 1.31
N ALA A 301 56.51 -30.23 2.24
CA ALA A 301 55.40 -30.63 3.10
C ALA A 301 54.92 -29.48 3.99
N LYS A 302 55.85 -28.68 4.53
CA LYS A 302 55.51 -27.47 5.29
C LYS A 302 54.83 -26.42 4.42
N ALA A 303 55.31 -26.20 3.18
CA ALA A 303 54.70 -25.28 2.23
C ALA A 303 53.27 -25.73 1.86
N ALA A 304 53.07 -27.02 1.56
CA ALA A 304 51.73 -27.57 1.30
C ALA A 304 50.78 -27.42 2.49
N GLY A 305 51.26 -27.63 3.72
CA GLY A 305 50.49 -27.38 4.94
C GLY A 305 50.09 -25.90 5.09
N LEU A 306 50.99 -24.97 4.76
CA LEU A 306 50.68 -23.54 4.77
C LEU A 306 49.67 -23.16 3.68
N GLU A 307 49.77 -23.73 2.48
CA GLU A 307 48.80 -23.51 1.40
C GLU A 307 47.41 -24.02 1.76
N GLN A 308 47.33 -25.20 2.39
CA GLN A 308 46.06 -25.74 2.89
C GLN A 308 45.44 -24.83 3.95
N GLU A 309 46.26 -24.28 4.86
CA GLU A 309 45.78 -23.34 5.87
C GLU A 309 45.34 -22.01 5.24
N VAL A 310 46.06 -21.48 4.26
CA VAL A 310 45.63 -20.28 3.50
C VAL A 310 44.30 -20.53 2.79
N CYS A 311 44.12 -21.72 2.19
CA CYS A 311 42.85 -22.09 1.56
C CYS A 311 41.70 -22.12 2.58
N ARG A 312 41.93 -22.77 3.73
CA ARG A 312 40.96 -22.81 4.84
C ARG A 312 40.59 -21.42 5.33
N LEU A 313 41.58 -20.55 5.54
CA LEU A 313 41.37 -19.17 6.00
C LEU A 313 40.59 -18.34 4.98
N ARG A 314 40.77 -18.58 3.67
CA ARG A 314 39.96 -17.93 2.62
C ARG A 314 38.50 -18.38 2.66
N THR A 315 38.24 -19.66 2.90
CA THR A 315 36.87 -20.16 3.08
C THR A 315 36.19 -19.49 4.27
N VAL A 316 36.87 -19.46 5.42
CA VAL A 316 36.34 -18.79 6.63
C VAL A 316 36.11 -17.30 6.39
N ALA A 317 37.01 -16.62 5.67
CA ALA A 317 36.83 -15.22 5.32
C ALA A 317 35.59 -15.01 4.42
N SER A 318 35.36 -15.89 3.45
CA SER A 318 34.16 -15.84 2.60
C SER A 318 32.88 -16.05 3.40
N GLU A 319 32.85 -17.01 4.33
CA GLU A 319 31.70 -17.24 5.21
C GLU A 319 31.42 -16.02 6.10
N ARG A 320 32.48 -15.43 6.65
CA ARG A 320 32.41 -14.20 7.45
C ARG A 320 31.81 -13.05 6.65
N ASP A 321 32.21 -12.88 5.39
CA ASP A 321 31.71 -11.78 4.55
C ASP A 321 30.22 -11.97 4.21
N VAL A 322 29.76 -13.21 4.01
CA VAL A 322 28.31 -13.53 3.88
C VAL A 322 27.55 -13.17 5.16
N LEU A 323 28.05 -13.58 6.32
CA LEU A 323 27.42 -13.26 7.62
C LEU A 323 27.36 -11.75 7.86
N PHE A 324 28.41 -11.00 7.52
CA PHE A 324 28.39 -9.54 7.60
C PHE A 324 27.36 -8.92 6.64
N GLY A 325 27.19 -9.49 5.45
CA GLY A 325 26.12 -9.10 4.52
C GLY A 325 24.73 -9.27 5.14
N SER A 326 24.46 -10.44 5.74
CA SER A 326 23.20 -10.71 6.45
C SER A 326 22.99 -9.79 7.64
N LEU A 327 24.02 -9.53 8.45
CA LEU A 327 23.95 -8.63 9.60
C LEU A 327 23.60 -7.20 9.17
N ARG A 328 24.17 -6.71 8.06
CA ARG A 328 23.81 -5.40 7.49
C ARG A 328 22.35 -5.35 7.04
N ALA A 329 21.84 -6.42 6.42
CA ALA A 329 20.43 -6.48 6.02
C ALA A 329 19.49 -6.43 7.23
N VAL A 330 19.81 -7.16 8.30
CA VAL A 330 19.05 -7.11 9.56
C VAL A 330 19.08 -5.72 10.18
N SER A 331 20.27 -5.09 10.25
CA SER A 331 20.40 -3.71 10.75
C SER A 331 19.56 -2.73 9.93
N TRP A 332 19.58 -2.84 8.60
CA TRP A 332 18.79 -1.99 7.72
C TRP A 332 17.28 -2.12 7.97
N VAL A 333 16.78 -3.35 8.18
CA VAL A 333 15.37 -3.58 8.54
C VAL A 333 15.08 -2.98 9.92
N ALA A 334 15.94 -3.22 10.91
CA ALA A 334 15.78 -2.70 12.26
C ALA A 334 15.72 -1.17 12.29
N ASP A 335 16.56 -0.48 11.52
CA ASP A 335 16.57 0.99 11.42
C ASP A 335 15.29 1.54 10.76
N ARG A 336 14.67 0.77 9.86
CA ARG A 336 13.47 1.18 9.11
C ARG A 336 12.16 0.89 9.84
N LEU A 337 12.17 -0.09 10.74
CA LEU A 337 10.97 -0.58 11.44
C LEU A 337 10.22 0.54 12.19
N PRO A 338 10.87 1.44 12.96
CA PRO A 338 10.15 2.50 13.67
C PRO A 338 9.42 3.47 12.74
N ALA A 339 9.99 3.77 11.57
CA ALA A 339 9.35 4.65 10.59
C ALA A 339 8.11 3.99 9.98
N LEU A 340 8.20 2.70 9.64
CA LEU A 340 7.06 1.92 9.13
C LEU A 340 5.95 1.77 10.17
N GLU A 341 6.30 1.56 11.44
CA GLU A 341 5.34 1.51 12.55
C GLU A 341 4.61 2.87 12.70
N ALA A 342 5.34 3.98 12.62
CA ALA A 342 4.74 5.32 12.65
C ALA A 342 3.82 5.59 11.45
N GLU A 343 4.22 5.17 10.24
CA GLU A 343 3.38 5.28 9.03
C GLU A 343 2.09 4.46 9.15
N LEU A 344 2.18 3.24 9.68
CA LEU A 344 1.02 2.38 9.91
C LEU A 344 0.05 3.00 10.92
N GLU A 345 0.56 3.57 12.01
CA GLU A 345 -0.28 4.19 13.04
C GLU A 345 -0.95 5.48 12.51
N ALA A 346 -0.24 6.27 11.71
CA ALA A 346 -0.81 7.41 11.02
C ALA A 346 -1.89 6.98 10.00
N ALA A 347 -1.67 5.88 9.28
CA ALA A 347 -2.67 5.33 8.35
C ALA A 347 -3.93 4.83 9.07
N ARG A 348 -3.77 4.17 10.22
CA ARG A 348 -4.89 3.75 11.09
C ARG A 348 -5.69 4.94 11.59
N SER A 349 -5.00 5.99 12.05
CA SER A 349 -5.64 7.23 12.52
C SER A 349 -6.47 7.88 11.41
N ARG A 350 -5.91 8.00 10.19
CA ARG A 350 -6.65 8.51 9.02
C ARG A 350 -7.86 7.65 8.67
N ALA A 351 -7.75 6.32 8.74
CA ALA A 351 -8.88 5.43 8.48
C ALA A 351 -10.01 5.59 9.50
N LEU A 352 -9.68 5.80 10.77
CA LEU A 352 -10.65 6.12 11.83
C LEU A 352 -11.35 7.46 11.57
N GLU A 353 -10.59 8.51 11.21
CA GLU A 353 -11.14 9.81 10.85
C GLU A 353 -12.10 9.70 9.65
N MET A 354 -11.69 9.01 8.58
CA MET A 354 -12.54 8.78 7.40
C MET A 354 -13.82 8.01 7.74
N SER A 355 -13.75 7.03 8.64
CA SER A 355 -14.94 6.30 9.10
C SER A 355 -15.90 7.19 9.91
N ALA A 356 -15.35 8.08 10.74
CA ALA A 356 -16.13 9.06 11.48
C ALA A 356 -16.78 10.11 10.55
N ASP A 357 -16.06 10.57 9.54
CA ASP A 357 -16.58 11.49 8.51
C ASP A 357 -17.68 10.82 7.68
N ALA A 358 -17.49 9.56 7.26
CA ALA A 358 -18.51 8.80 6.54
C ALA A 358 -19.79 8.59 7.37
N SER A 359 -19.65 8.36 8.68
CA SER A 359 -20.79 8.26 9.60
C SER A 359 -21.54 9.59 9.70
N ARG A 360 -20.80 10.71 9.84
CA ARG A 360 -21.37 12.06 9.85
C ARG A 360 -22.07 12.41 8.54
N ALA A 361 -21.51 12.03 7.40
CA ALA A 361 -22.15 12.21 6.09
C ALA A 361 -23.47 11.44 6.00
N ALA A 362 -23.51 10.19 6.49
CA ALA A 362 -24.73 9.39 6.53
C ALA A 362 -25.81 9.92 7.50
N ASP A 363 -25.40 10.58 8.59
CA ASP A 363 -26.33 11.32 9.47
C ASP A 363 -26.91 12.54 8.75
N LEU A 364 -26.06 13.35 8.11
CA LEU A 364 -26.48 14.53 7.34
C LEU A 364 -27.40 14.17 6.16
N ASP A 365 -27.14 13.08 5.44
CA ASP A 365 -28.01 12.60 4.37
C ASP A 365 -29.40 12.19 4.91
N ARG A 366 -29.46 11.59 6.10
CA ARG A 366 -30.73 11.29 6.78
C ARG A 366 -31.49 12.54 7.18
N GLU A 367 -30.80 13.54 7.74
CA GLU A 367 -31.39 14.84 8.08
C GLU A 367 -31.93 15.56 6.84
N LEU A 368 -31.16 15.58 5.76
CA LEU A 368 -31.56 16.18 4.49
C LEU A 368 -32.80 15.48 3.89
N ALA A 369 -32.86 14.15 3.96
CA ALA A 369 -34.05 13.39 3.55
C ALA A 369 -35.28 13.74 4.39
N ALA A 370 -35.12 13.90 5.72
CA ALA A 370 -36.20 14.30 6.62
C ALA A 370 -36.69 15.74 6.37
N GLU A 371 -35.79 16.68 6.09
CA GLU A 371 -36.17 18.05 5.68
C GLU A 371 -36.91 18.06 4.34
N ARG A 372 -36.45 17.27 3.36
CA ARG A 372 -37.15 17.13 2.07
C ARG A 372 -38.57 16.57 2.24
N GLY A 373 -38.77 15.62 3.16
CA GLY A 373 -40.10 15.12 3.53
C GLY A 373 -40.99 16.22 4.12
N ARG A 374 -40.48 17.01 5.07
CA ARG A 374 -41.21 18.15 5.66
C ARG A 374 -41.62 19.21 4.63
N HIS A 375 -40.75 19.49 3.65
CA HIS A 375 -41.07 20.41 2.56
C HIS A 375 -42.17 19.86 1.63
N ALA A 376 -42.19 18.55 1.37
CA ALA A 376 -43.26 17.93 0.58
C ALA A 376 -44.63 18.00 1.30
N ASP A 377 -44.64 17.81 2.62
CA ASP A 377 -45.85 17.96 3.45
C ASP A 377 -46.35 19.43 3.46
N ALA A 378 -45.43 20.40 3.57
CA ALA A 378 -45.75 21.82 3.51
C ALA A 378 -46.32 22.24 2.13
N ALA A 379 -45.79 21.69 1.03
CA ALA A 379 -46.32 21.91 -0.32
C ALA A 379 -47.76 21.36 -0.46
N THR A 380 -48.05 20.21 0.16
CA THR A 380 -49.41 19.62 0.18
C THR A 380 -50.40 20.48 0.97
N ILE A 381 -49.95 21.09 2.08
CA ILE A 381 -50.77 22.04 2.85
C ILE A 381 -51.00 23.34 2.07
N ALA A 382 -49.97 23.88 1.41
CA ALA A 382 -50.07 25.10 0.61
C ALA A 382 -51.08 24.95 -0.56
N ALA A 383 -51.16 23.77 -1.17
CA ALA A 383 -52.14 23.49 -2.23
C ALA A 383 -53.62 23.55 -1.78
N ARG A 384 -53.90 23.44 -0.47
CA ARG A 384 -55.26 23.51 0.10
C ARG A 384 -55.70 24.91 0.50
N VAL A 385 -54.78 25.87 0.56
CA VAL A 385 -55.06 27.26 0.99
C VAL A 385 -56.06 27.97 0.05
N PRO A 386 -55.92 27.90 -1.30
CA PRO A 386 -56.85 28.61 -2.19
C PRO A 386 -58.31 28.11 -2.08
N ASP A 387 -58.51 26.81 -1.84
CA ASP A 387 -59.84 26.23 -1.64
C ASP A 387 -60.51 26.72 -0.35
N LEU A 388 -59.72 26.83 0.73
CA LEU A 388 -60.19 27.39 2.00
C LEU A 388 -60.46 28.89 1.91
N GLU A 389 -59.65 29.65 1.17
CA GLU A 389 -59.87 31.08 0.91
C GLU A 389 -61.15 31.31 0.12
N ASN A 390 -61.43 30.49 -0.90
CA ASN A 390 -62.68 30.55 -1.65
C ASN A 390 -63.90 30.26 -0.76
N ARG A 391 -63.85 29.20 0.06
CA ARG A 391 -64.92 28.90 1.04
C ARG A 391 -65.14 30.04 2.05
N LEU A 392 -64.06 30.67 2.52
CA LEU A 392 -64.16 31.82 3.42
C LEU A 392 -64.79 33.04 2.72
N GLY A 393 -64.50 33.24 1.44
CA GLY A 393 -65.13 34.25 0.58
C GLY A 393 -66.63 34.03 0.41
N GLU A 394 -67.06 32.79 0.14
CA GLU A 394 -68.48 32.42 0.06
C GLU A 394 -69.23 32.69 1.38
N MET A 395 -68.62 32.32 2.52
CA MET A 395 -69.21 32.58 3.84
C MET A 395 -69.31 34.09 4.16
N ARG A 396 -68.36 34.91 3.70
CA ARG A 396 -68.42 36.37 3.87
C ARG A 396 -69.57 36.98 3.08
N LEU A 397 -69.76 36.59 1.83
CA LEU A 397 -70.88 37.05 1.00
C LEU A 397 -72.24 36.66 1.62
N GLN A 398 -72.34 35.47 2.22
CA GLN A 398 -73.53 35.07 2.97
C GLN A 398 -73.77 35.95 4.20
N ALA A 399 -72.72 36.27 4.97
CA ALA A 399 -72.83 37.14 6.13
C ALA A 399 -73.28 38.56 5.74
N GLU A 400 -72.72 39.13 4.66
CA GLU A 400 -73.11 40.44 4.14
C GLU A 400 -74.59 40.47 3.70
N SER A 401 -75.08 39.41 3.06
CA SER A 401 -76.50 39.28 2.71
C SER A 401 -77.41 39.24 3.94
N LEU A 402 -77.00 38.51 4.98
CA LEU A 402 -77.75 38.43 6.24
C LEU A 402 -77.76 39.77 6.99
N GLU A 403 -76.65 40.50 6.99
CA GLU A 403 -76.58 41.85 7.57
C GLU A 403 -77.50 42.84 6.84
N ALA A 404 -77.57 42.77 5.51
CA ALA A 404 -78.48 43.60 4.71
C ALA A 404 -79.95 43.31 5.06
N ASP A 405 -80.33 42.03 5.21
CA ASP A 405 -81.68 41.62 5.63
C ASP A 405 -82.03 42.13 7.04
N VAL A 406 -81.08 42.06 7.98
CA VAL A 406 -81.28 42.58 9.34
C VAL A 406 -81.46 44.10 9.33
N ARG A 407 -80.67 44.84 8.54
CA ARG A 407 -80.86 46.29 8.37
C ARG A 407 -82.23 46.63 7.80
N ALA A 408 -82.65 45.95 6.74
CA ALA A 408 -83.97 46.17 6.13
C ALA A 408 -85.12 45.94 7.13
N ARG A 409 -85.03 44.89 7.97
CA ARG A 409 -86.00 44.64 9.04
C ARG A 409 -85.96 45.70 10.15
N THR A 410 -84.78 46.21 10.47
CA THR A 410 -84.60 47.26 11.48
C THR A 410 -85.22 48.58 11.01
N ASP A 411 -84.99 48.97 9.76
CA ASP A 411 -85.60 50.17 9.16
C ASP A 411 -87.13 50.09 9.11
N ALA A 412 -87.68 48.91 8.80
CA ALA A 412 -89.12 48.67 8.86
C ALA A 412 -89.68 48.85 10.29
N LEU A 413 -88.94 48.37 11.31
CA LEU A 413 -89.33 48.53 12.71
C LEU A 413 -89.31 50.00 13.16
N VAL A 414 -88.33 50.78 12.70
CA VAL A 414 -88.24 52.23 12.97
C VAL A 414 -89.45 52.97 12.41
N SER A 415 -89.91 52.60 11.20
CA SER A 415 -91.12 53.19 10.60
C SER A 415 -92.37 52.91 11.44
N VAL A 416 -92.53 51.67 11.96
CA VAL A 416 -93.66 51.32 12.85
C VAL A 416 -93.61 52.10 14.17
N VAL A 417 -92.42 52.29 14.73
CA VAL A 417 -92.24 53.07 15.98
C VAL A 417 -92.57 54.55 15.76
N ALA A 418 -92.17 55.13 14.63
CA ALA A 418 -92.51 56.51 14.29
C ALA A 418 -94.02 56.72 14.17
N GLU A 419 -94.75 55.77 13.57
CA GLU A 419 -96.22 55.83 13.47
C GLU A 419 -96.90 55.71 14.85
N ARG A 420 -96.39 54.84 15.72
CA ARG A 420 -96.85 54.74 17.12
C ARG A 420 -96.68 56.07 17.86
N ASP A 421 -95.51 56.70 17.74
CA ASP A 421 -95.20 57.94 18.46
C ASP A 421 -96.05 59.11 17.96
N ARG A 422 -96.35 59.14 16.65
CA ARG A 422 -97.35 60.07 16.08
C ARG A 422 -98.73 59.87 16.71
N LEU A 423 -99.23 58.63 16.78
CA LEU A 423 -100.54 58.32 17.38
C LEU A 423 -100.60 58.66 18.87
N LEU A 424 -99.51 58.43 19.62
CA LEU A 424 -99.40 58.84 21.02
C LEU A 424 -99.43 60.37 21.18
N GLY A 425 -98.83 61.12 20.25
CA GLY A 425 -98.91 62.58 20.21
C GLY A 425 -100.33 63.09 19.97
N GLU A 426 -101.06 62.49 19.02
CA GLU A 426 -102.47 62.83 18.76
C GLU A 426 -103.37 62.52 19.97
N LEU A 427 -103.13 61.41 20.67
CA LEU A 427 -103.86 61.05 21.90
C LEU A 427 -103.55 62.00 23.07
N GLY A 428 -102.27 62.43 23.18
CA GLY A 428 -101.82 63.39 24.19
C GLY A 428 -102.49 64.76 24.04
N ALA A 429 -102.58 65.28 22.82
CA ALA A 429 -103.28 66.54 22.54
C ALA A 429 -104.77 66.47 22.87
N LEU A 430 -105.42 65.32 22.62
CA LEU A 430 -106.82 65.10 22.97
C LEU A 430 -107.04 65.09 24.49
N LEU A 431 -106.12 64.46 25.23
CA LEU A 431 -106.15 64.43 26.70
C LEU A 431 -105.91 65.81 27.31
N GLU A 432 -104.97 66.61 26.79
CA GLU A 432 -104.77 68.00 27.25
C GLU A 432 -106.03 68.86 27.04
N THR A 433 -106.71 68.68 25.91
CA THR A 433 -107.97 69.37 25.61
C THR A 433 -109.06 68.99 26.62
N ARG A 434 -109.26 67.70 26.90
CA ARG A 434 -110.25 67.21 27.88
C ARG A 434 -109.88 67.59 29.32
N THR A 435 -108.60 67.64 29.64
CA THR A 435 -108.13 68.06 30.97
C THR A 435 -108.41 69.55 31.19
N SER A 436 -108.22 70.37 30.16
CA SER A 436 -108.54 71.81 30.20
C SER A 436 -110.05 72.06 30.37
N GLU A 437 -110.90 71.29 29.69
CA GLU A 437 -112.36 71.34 29.89
C GLU A 437 -112.77 70.95 31.32
N LEU A 438 -112.15 69.92 31.92
CA LEU A 438 -112.42 69.50 33.29
C LEU A 438 -111.95 70.51 34.34
N VAL A 439 -110.87 71.25 34.08
CA VAL A 439 -110.41 72.34 34.95
C VAL A 439 -111.38 73.52 34.90
N ALA A 440 -111.91 73.87 33.72
CA ALA A 440 -112.95 74.90 33.59
C ALA A 440 -114.23 74.52 34.35
N ILE A 441 -114.70 73.28 34.20
CA ILE A 441 -115.87 72.76 34.94
C ILE A 441 -115.62 72.77 36.45
N ARG A 442 -114.40 72.46 36.91
CA ARG A 442 -114.07 72.51 38.34
C ARG A 442 -114.09 73.94 38.90
N GLN A 443 -113.61 74.92 38.14
CA GLN A 443 -113.67 76.34 38.51
C GLN A 443 -115.11 76.86 38.59
N ASP A 444 -115.98 76.42 37.69
CA ASP A 444 -117.41 76.75 37.73
C ASP A 444 -118.13 76.15 38.96
N VAL A 445 -117.78 74.92 39.35
CA VAL A 445 -118.32 74.25 40.55
C VAL A 445 -117.82 74.91 41.84
N GLU A 446 -116.56 75.34 41.91
CA GLU A 446 -116.02 76.10 43.05
C GLU A 446 -116.68 77.47 43.19
N ALA A 447 -116.94 78.17 42.09
CA ALA A 447 -117.66 79.46 42.09
C ALA A 447 -119.12 79.32 42.58
N LEU A 448 -119.82 78.25 42.19
CA LEU A 448 -121.20 77.97 42.64
C LEU A 448 -121.26 77.52 44.11
N SER A 449 -120.25 76.80 44.60
CA SER A 449 -120.10 76.42 46.02
C SER A 449 -119.92 77.63 46.95
N ALA A 450 -119.15 78.64 46.52
CA ALA A 450 -118.96 79.88 47.28
C ALA A 450 -120.24 80.72 47.42
N ILE A 451 -121.16 80.64 46.45
CA ILE A 451 -122.47 81.31 46.47
C ILE A 451 -123.46 80.53 47.37
N ALA A 452 -123.43 79.19 47.33
CA ALA A 452 -124.28 78.34 48.16
C ALA A 452 -123.97 78.43 49.67
N GLN A 453 -122.71 78.68 50.06
CA GLN A 453 -122.31 78.81 51.47
C GLN A 453 -122.78 80.12 52.14
N ARG A 454 -123.17 81.16 51.38
CA ARG A 454 -123.71 82.43 51.92
C ARG A 454 -125.24 82.47 52.03
N ALA A 455 -125.94 81.51 51.43
CA ALA A 455 -127.40 81.42 51.46
C ALA A 455 -128.02 81.33 52.88
N PRO A 456 -127.45 80.58 53.85
CA PRO A 456 -128.01 80.51 55.21
C PRO A 456 -127.89 81.83 55.99
N SER A 457 -126.85 82.63 55.71
CA SER A 457 -126.62 83.94 56.36
C SER A 457 -127.57 85.01 55.82
N LEU A 458 -127.87 84.99 54.52
CA LEU A 458 -128.83 85.91 53.90
C LEU A 458 -130.29 85.59 54.27
N GLU A 459 -130.66 84.32 54.46
CA GLU A 459 -132.00 83.94 54.94
C GLU A 459 -132.26 84.39 56.39
N SER A 460 -131.25 84.35 57.25
CA SER A 460 -131.36 84.87 58.62
C SER A 460 -131.52 86.40 58.66
N GLU A 461 -130.84 87.14 57.78
CA GLU A 461 -131.00 88.59 57.66
C GLU A 461 -132.37 88.98 57.09
N LEU A 462 -132.89 88.22 56.12
CA LEU A 462 -134.21 88.46 55.52
C LEU A 462 -135.37 88.14 56.48
N ALA A 463 -135.20 87.19 57.40
CA ALA A 463 -136.15 86.91 58.47
C ALA A 463 -136.19 88.03 59.52
N ALA A 464 -135.04 88.59 59.89
CA ALA A 464 -134.95 89.72 60.81
C ALA A 464 -135.59 91.00 60.24
N VAL A 465 -135.31 91.31 58.97
CA VAL A 465 -135.88 92.50 58.30
C VAL A 465 -137.40 92.38 58.07
N ARG A 466 -137.92 91.16 57.85
CA ARG A 466 -139.38 90.94 57.73
C ARG A 466 -140.11 91.10 59.07
N ALA A 467 -139.49 90.71 60.18
CA ALA A 467 -140.05 90.94 61.51
C ALA A 467 -140.10 92.44 61.86
N GLU A 468 -139.06 93.21 61.52
CA GLU A 468 -139.05 94.67 61.71
C GLU A 468 -140.07 95.39 60.81
N LEU A 469 -140.27 94.92 59.58
CA LEU A 469 -141.24 95.50 58.65
C LEU A 469 -142.70 95.28 59.11
N ASP A 470 -142.99 94.15 59.75
CA ASP A 470 -144.33 93.86 60.29
C ASP A 470 -144.60 94.61 61.60
N ASP A 471 -143.57 94.95 62.38
CA ASP A 471 -143.70 95.80 63.58
C ASP A 471 -143.91 97.27 63.22
N GLU A 472 -143.24 97.79 62.19
CA GLU A 472 -143.39 99.19 61.77
C GLU A 472 -144.71 99.43 61.00
N LYS A 473 -145.17 98.45 60.20
CA LYS A 473 -146.51 98.54 59.57
C LYS A 473 -147.63 98.68 60.60
N ARG A 474 -147.47 98.15 61.82
CA ARG A 474 -148.43 98.35 62.93
C ARG A 474 -148.40 99.78 63.45
N ARG A 475 -147.20 100.34 63.67
CA ARG A 475 -147.05 101.74 64.12
C ARG A 475 -147.55 102.72 63.06
N HIS A 476 -147.32 102.42 61.78
CA HIS A 476 -147.84 103.23 60.67
C HIS A 476 -149.38 103.21 60.56
N ALA A 477 -150.04 102.14 61.01
CA ALA A 477 -151.50 102.09 61.11
C ALA A 477 -152.04 102.91 62.31
N GLU A 478 -151.25 103.07 63.37
CA GLU A 478 -151.61 103.84 64.56
C GLU A 478 -151.36 105.34 64.38
N THR A 479 -150.29 105.73 63.67
CA THR A 479 -150.05 107.16 63.35
C THR A 479 -151.07 107.70 62.36
N ARG A 480 -151.57 106.87 61.44
CA ARG A 480 -152.62 107.24 60.48
C ARG A 480 -153.94 107.60 61.17
N ARG A 481 -154.22 107.04 62.36
CA ARG A 481 -155.36 107.46 63.20
C ARG A 481 -155.16 108.84 63.85
N LEU A 482 -153.92 109.23 64.15
CA LEU A 482 -153.61 110.55 64.73
C LEU A 482 -153.57 111.66 63.66
N ALA A 483 -153.30 111.30 62.41
CA ALA A 483 -153.40 112.20 61.25
C ALA A 483 -154.85 112.71 61.00
N ASP A 484 -155.88 112.00 61.47
CA ASP A 484 -157.28 112.38 61.25
C ASP A 484 -157.79 113.47 62.23
N CYS A 485 -157.05 113.80 63.30
CA CYS A 485 -157.48 114.78 64.31
C CYS A 485 -156.82 116.17 64.19
N LEU A 486 -155.70 116.30 63.46
CA LEU A 486 -154.93 117.54 63.39
C LEU A 486 -155.59 118.70 62.61
N PRO A 487 -156.37 118.46 61.52
CA PRO A 487 -157.04 119.54 60.80
C PRO A 487 -158.03 120.35 61.67
N HIS A 488 -158.47 119.81 62.81
CA HIS A 488 -159.36 120.50 63.75
C HIS A 488 -158.61 121.41 64.74
N ALA A 489 -157.39 121.04 65.14
CA ALA A 489 -156.56 121.83 66.05
C ALA A 489 -155.91 123.05 65.36
N GLU A 490 -155.54 122.89 64.07
CA GLU A 490 -154.98 123.97 63.25
C GLU A 490 -156.03 125.07 62.96
N ALA A 491 -157.32 124.72 62.88
CA ALA A 491 -158.41 125.67 62.70
C ALA A 491 -158.73 126.52 63.95
N GLU A 492 -158.45 126.01 65.16
CA GLU A 492 -158.69 126.74 66.42
C GLU A 492 -157.54 127.70 66.76
N GLN A 493 -156.29 127.31 66.47
CA GLN A 493 -155.11 128.12 66.71
C GLN A 493 -155.07 129.38 65.80
N MET A 494 -155.45 129.23 64.52
CA MET A 494 -155.58 130.36 63.57
C MET A 494 -156.63 131.38 64.01
N ARG A 495 -157.66 130.94 64.75
CA ARG A 495 -158.74 131.78 65.25
C ARG A 495 -158.35 132.58 66.50
N LEU A 496 -157.41 132.07 67.31
CA LEU A 496 -156.90 132.73 68.52
C LEU A 496 -155.74 133.69 68.23
N SER A 497 -154.86 133.39 67.27
CA SER A 497 -153.77 134.31 66.90
C SER A 497 -154.25 135.56 66.17
N ALA A 498 -155.29 135.43 65.32
CA ALA A 498 -155.97 136.57 64.71
C ALA A 498 -156.61 137.52 65.74
N LYS A 499 -156.99 137.01 66.93
CA LYS A 499 -157.46 137.85 68.05
C LYS A 499 -156.31 138.53 68.82
N LEU A 500 -155.14 137.90 68.92
CA LEU A 500 -153.95 138.51 69.55
C LEU A 500 -153.39 139.66 68.70
N ALA A 501 -153.38 139.51 67.37
CA ALA A 501 -153.01 140.56 66.42
C ALA A 501 -153.94 141.79 66.49
N ALA A 502 -155.22 141.59 66.84
CA ALA A 502 -156.17 142.69 67.06
C ALA A 502 -155.97 143.41 68.41
N ALA A 503 -155.53 142.70 69.46
CA ALA A 503 -155.28 143.29 70.79
C ALA A 503 -153.96 144.10 70.86
N GLU A 504 -152.91 143.68 70.16
CA GLU A 504 -151.64 144.42 70.13
C GLU A 504 -151.76 145.73 69.32
N SER A 505 -152.59 145.73 68.28
CA SER A 505 -152.96 146.95 67.54
C SER A 505 -153.68 147.95 68.44
N GLN A 506 -154.45 147.50 69.45
CA GLN A 506 -155.07 148.37 70.45
C GLN A 506 -154.08 148.89 71.51
N SER A 507 -153.06 148.10 71.90
CA SER A 507 -152.02 148.56 72.84
C SER A 507 -151.10 149.62 72.24
N LYS A 508 -150.86 149.57 70.92
CA LYS A 508 -150.13 150.61 70.18
C LYS A 508 -150.88 151.94 70.13
N ASP A 509 -152.21 151.93 70.20
CA ASP A 509 -153.02 153.15 70.21
C ASP A 509 -153.20 153.76 71.61
N LEU A 510 -153.16 152.96 72.69
CA LEU A 510 -153.21 153.51 74.06
C LEU A 510 -151.89 154.17 74.49
N ALA A 511 -150.75 153.65 74.05
CA ALA A 511 -149.45 154.27 74.35
C ALA A 511 -149.30 155.63 73.65
N ARG A 512 -149.83 155.78 72.43
CA ARG A 512 -149.90 157.06 71.70
C ARG A 512 -150.74 158.10 72.44
N GLN A 513 -151.74 157.71 73.24
CA GLN A 513 -152.50 158.64 74.08
C GLN A 513 -151.74 159.06 75.36
N LEU A 514 -150.83 158.23 75.89
CA LEU A 514 -150.06 158.57 77.10
C LEU A 514 -148.90 159.53 76.85
N SER A 515 -148.35 159.53 75.64
CA SER A 515 -147.51 160.63 75.13
C SER A 515 -148.19 162.00 75.29
N SER A 516 -149.52 162.07 75.29
CA SER A 516 -150.27 163.32 75.26
C SER A 516 -150.57 163.92 76.64
N ARG A 517 -150.60 163.13 77.73
CA ARG A 517 -151.07 163.62 79.04
C ARG A 517 -149.99 164.12 80.00
N LYS A 518 -148.74 163.63 79.94
CA LYS A 518 -147.67 164.19 80.79
C LYS A 518 -147.08 165.50 80.24
N ILE A 519 -147.24 165.77 78.95
CA ILE A 519 -147.12 167.12 78.36
C ILE A 519 -148.18 168.09 78.93
N LEU A 520 -149.24 167.63 79.60
CA LEU A 520 -150.22 168.53 80.26
C LEU A 520 -149.86 168.85 81.72
N ILE A 521 -149.12 167.98 82.42
CA ILE A 521 -148.64 168.24 83.79
C ILE A 521 -147.46 169.23 83.83
N ARG A 522 -146.93 169.59 82.65
CA ARG A 522 -146.20 170.82 82.31
C ARG A 522 -146.37 172.06 83.20
N ARG A 523 -147.44 172.26 83.97
CA ARG A 523 -147.91 173.64 84.22
C ARG A 523 -148.37 174.00 85.63
N LEU A 524 -148.46 173.08 86.59
CA LEU A 524 -149.14 173.41 87.84
C LEU A 524 -148.30 173.60 89.10
N VAL A 525 -147.01 173.23 89.17
CA VAL A 525 -146.29 173.32 90.47
C VAL A 525 -144.97 174.08 90.42
N PHE A 526 -144.81 174.99 89.47
CA PHE A 526 -144.32 176.32 89.90
C PHE A 526 -145.36 176.86 90.90
N ALA A 527 -145.10 176.88 92.20
CA ALA A 527 -145.69 177.80 93.19
C ALA A 527 -145.30 177.32 94.59
N ASN A 528 -144.70 178.23 95.35
CA ASN A 528 -144.21 178.07 96.71
C ASN A 528 -143.02 177.10 96.85
N ALA A 529 -141.91 177.49 97.43
CA ALA A 529 -141.32 178.78 97.81
C ALA A 529 -139.88 178.43 98.16
#